data_AF-A0A1C9W4B0-F1
#
_entry.id   AF-A0A1C9W4B0-F1
#
_cell.length_a   1.000
_cell.length_b   1.000
_cell.length_c   1.000
_cell.angle_alpha   90.00
_cell.angle_beta   90.00
_cell.angle_gamma   90.00
#
_symmetry.space_group_name_H-M   'P 1'
#
loop_
_entity.id
_entity.type
_entity.pdbx_description
1 polymer ?
#
loop_
_entity_poly.entity_id
_entity_poly.type
_entity_poly.pdbx_seq_one_letter_code
_entity_poly.pdbx_strand_id
1 'polypeptide(L)'
;MRNAGEKVRFATSEVSSGHPCGTKGGMPDIHKKRDFMNEALTSQLNPTICRRMLIAHLIETLPKPNNPALEEATGWPRRTVQDVIAKGLPGHGTQVNFVQEGVRNNDGYYELQDWGSFDRDWVRNHLAEICQVLDVTLE
;
A
#
# COMPACT_ATOMS: atom_id res chain seq x y z
N MET A 1 -33.38 -66.82 47.58
CA MET A 1 -34.58 -67.35 46.89
C MET A 1 -34.81 -66.45 45.68
N ARG A 2 -34.15 -66.73 44.55
CA ARG A 2 -34.73 -67.29 43.29
C ARG A 2 -36.00 -66.57 42.81
N ASN A 3 -35.83 -65.69 41.83
CA ASN A 3 -36.77 -65.45 40.73
C ASN A 3 -35.90 -65.33 39.46
N ALA A 4 -36.01 -66.27 38.52
CA ALA A 4 -36.87 -66.17 37.33
C ALA A 4 -36.44 -64.97 36.46
N GLY A 5 -35.81 -65.11 35.31
CA GLY A 5 -36.05 -66.10 34.26
C GLY A 5 -36.82 -65.42 33.14
N GLU A 6 -36.14 -64.60 32.33
CA GLU A 6 -36.67 -64.13 31.06
C GLU A 6 -35.53 -64.02 30.03
N LYS A 7 -35.50 -64.97 29.10
CA LYS A 7 -34.88 -64.78 27.78
C LYS A 7 -35.90 -64.00 26.96
N VAL A 8 -35.44 -63.14 26.05
CA VAL A 8 -35.63 -63.32 24.58
C VAL A 8 -35.28 -62.03 23.81
N ARG A 9 -34.64 -62.28 22.65
CA ARG A 9 -34.52 -61.50 21.41
C ARG A 9 -33.36 -60.50 21.22
N PHE A 10 -32.50 -60.96 20.31
CA PHE A 10 -31.56 -60.25 19.47
C PHE A 10 -32.23 -59.09 18.71
N ALA A 11 -31.55 -57.95 18.70
CA ALA A 11 -31.64 -56.96 17.64
C ALA A 11 -30.21 -56.61 17.23
N THR A 12 -29.86 -57.04 16.02
CA THR A 12 -28.66 -56.62 15.29
C THR A 12 -28.97 -55.34 14.54
N SER A 13 -28.27 -54.24 14.84
CA SER A 13 -28.16 -53.10 13.93
C SER A 13 -26.86 -52.32 14.15
N GLU A 14 -25.97 -52.46 13.16
CA GLU A 14 -25.15 -51.41 12.54
C GLU A 14 -24.11 -50.65 13.37
N VAL A 15 -22.85 -51.04 13.12
CA VAL A 15 -21.64 -50.20 13.25
C VAL A 15 -21.50 -49.35 11.99
N SER A 16 -21.54 -48.02 12.13
CA SER A 16 -21.09 -47.03 11.15
C SER A 16 -21.17 -45.65 11.85
N SER A 17 -20.28 -44.69 11.74
CA SER A 17 -18.92 -44.54 11.21
C SER A 17 -18.40 -43.21 11.80
N GLY A 18 -17.10 -42.96 11.70
CA GLY A 18 -16.37 -41.99 12.53
C GLY A 18 -16.82 -40.53 12.46
N HIS A 19 -16.52 -39.81 13.55
CA HIS A 19 -16.32 -38.36 13.53
C HIS A 19 -14.85 -38.08 13.88
N PRO A 20 -13.99 -37.76 12.90
CA PRO A 20 -12.68 -37.19 13.22
C PRO A 20 -12.88 -35.72 13.61
N CYS A 21 -12.62 -35.40 14.88
CA CYS A 21 -12.42 -34.03 15.32
C CYS A 21 -11.10 -33.52 14.71
N GLY A 22 -11.19 -32.99 13.49
CA GLY A 22 -10.11 -32.29 12.81
C GLY A 22 -10.44 -30.81 12.75
N THR A 23 -9.90 -30.01 13.66
CA THR A 23 -9.68 -28.59 13.40
C THR A 23 -8.23 -28.40 12.98
N LYS A 24 -7.96 -28.71 11.71
CA LYS A 24 -6.79 -28.13 11.04
C LYS A 24 -7.09 -26.65 10.80
N GLY A 25 -6.86 -25.82 11.81
CA GLY A 25 -6.67 -24.38 11.61
C GLY A 25 -5.34 -24.18 10.86
N GLY A 26 -5.36 -24.38 9.54
CA GLY A 26 -4.19 -24.09 8.71
C GLY A 26 -3.80 -22.63 8.87
N MET A 27 -2.53 -22.37 9.19
CA MET A 27 -1.99 -21.02 9.16
C MET A 27 -2.33 -20.39 7.80
N PRO A 28 -2.83 -19.15 7.75
CA PRO A 28 -3.13 -18.52 6.47
C PRO A 28 -1.84 -18.42 5.67
N ASP A 29 -1.95 -18.73 4.37
CA ASP A 29 -0.87 -18.56 3.40
C ASP A 29 -0.22 -17.18 3.57
N ILE A 30 1.11 -17.15 3.62
CA ILE A 30 1.88 -15.92 3.82
C ILE A 30 1.56 -14.85 2.75
N HIS A 31 1.16 -15.26 1.55
CA HIS A 31 0.75 -14.34 0.47
C HIS A 31 -0.61 -13.73 0.80
N LYS A 32 -1.57 -14.55 1.23
CA LYS A 32 -2.91 -14.10 1.63
C LYS A 32 -2.89 -13.14 2.83
N LYS A 33 -1.95 -13.32 3.76
CA LYS A 33 -1.73 -12.35 4.85
C LYS A 33 -1.19 -11.01 4.33
N ARG A 34 -0.25 -11.03 3.38
CA ARG A 34 0.31 -9.80 2.80
C ARG A 34 -0.74 -9.02 2.03
N ASP A 35 -1.53 -9.68 1.20
CA ASP A 35 -2.58 -9.03 0.42
C ASP A 35 -3.60 -8.32 1.33
N PHE A 36 -4.03 -9.00 2.39
CA PHE A 36 -4.94 -8.40 3.38
C PHE A 36 -4.32 -7.21 4.12
N MET A 37 -3.04 -7.29 4.48
CA MET A 37 -2.35 -6.17 5.14
C MET A 37 -2.17 -4.97 4.20
N ASN A 38 -1.93 -5.22 2.91
CA ASN A 38 -1.81 -4.17 1.89
C ASN A 38 -3.17 -3.49 1.61
N GLU A 39 -4.25 -4.26 1.55
CA GLU A 39 -5.61 -3.69 1.42
C GLU A 39 -5.98 -2.85 2.65
N ALA A 40 -5.65 -3.32 3.86
CA ALA A 40 -5.86 -2.55 5.08
C ALA A 40 -5.04 -1.24 5.07
N LEU A 41 -3.76 -1.30 4.65
CA LEU A 41 -2.90 -0.13 4.57
C LEU A 41 -3.45 0.91 3.58
N THR A 42 -3.75 0.51 2.34
CA THR A 42 -4.26 1.41 1.31
C THR A 42 -5.56 2.11 1.72
N SER A 43 -6.44 1.42 2.45
CA SER A 43 -7.67 2.02 2.99
C SER A 43 -7.46 3.11 4.06
N GLN A 44 -6.30 3.09 4.74
CA GLN A 44 -5.96 4.02 5.82
C GLN A 44 -5.13 5.21 5.34
N LEU A 45 -4.47 5.10 4.19
CA LEU A 45 -3.62 6.15 3.66
C LEU A 45 -4.44 7.35 3.19
N ASN A 46 -4.00 8.55 3.56
CA ASN A 46 -4.64 9.78 3.13
C ASN A 46 -4.16 10.19 1.73
N PRO A 47 -5.05 10.32 0.73
CA PRO A 47 -4.63 10.66 -0.63
C PRO A 47 -3.85 11.98 -0.73
N THR A 48 -4.18 12.98 0.09
CA THR A 48 -3.46 14.27 0.09
C THR A 48 -2.02 14.14 0.55
N ILE A 49 -1.76 13.27 1.53
CA ILE A 49 -0.40 12.98 2.00
C ILE A 49 0.34 12.12 0.97
N CYS A 50 -0.32 11.09 0.42
CA CYS A 50 0.23 10.26 -0.65
C CYS A 50 0.72 11.10 -1.84
N ARG A 51 -0.04 12.12 -2.28
CA ARG A 51 0.39 12.98 -3.39
C ARG A 51 1.70 13.71 -3.10
N ARG A 52 1.88 14.17 -1.86
CA ARG A 52 3.11 14.86 -1.42
C ARG A 52 4.29 13.89 -1.39
N MET A 53 4.09 12.70 -0.81
CA MET A 53 5.11 11.65 -0.77
C MET A 53 5.54 11.23 -2.17
N LEU A 54 4.57 11.01 -3.07
CA LEU A 54 4.86 10.63 -4.46
C LEU A 54 5.64 11.72 -5.20
N ILE A 55 5.24 12.99 -5.09
CA ILE A 55 5.96 14.09 -5.74
C ILE A 55 7.37 14.25 -5.16
N ALA A 56 7.55 14.15 -3.84
CA ALA A 56 8.89 14.19 -3.24
C ALA A 56 9.78 13.05 -3.76
N HIS A 57 9.23 11.83 -3.85
CA HIS A 57 9.91 10.68 -4.43
C HIS A 57 10.33 10.92 -5.88
N LEU A 58 9.42 11.40 -6.73
CA LEU A 58 9.72 11.66 -8.14
C LEU A 58 10.75 12.78 -8.34
N ILE A 59 10.72 13.83 -7.50
CA ILE A 59 11.75 14.87 -7.54
C ILE A 59 13.13 14.31 -7.16
N GLU A 60 13.18 13.33 -6.27
CA GLU A 60 14.45 12.70 -5.90
C GLU A 60 14.98 11.74 -6.97
N THR A 61 14.10 11.00 -7.66
CA THR A 61 14.50 9.87 -8.50
C THR A 61 14.56 10.18 -9.99
N LEU A 62 13.81 11.17 -10.48
CA LEU A 62 13.86 11.55 -11.89
C LEU A 62 15.19 12.28 -12.21
N PRO A 63 15.79 12.09 -13.39
CA PRO A 63 17.05 12.74 -13.74
C PRO A 63 17.00 14.27 -13.83
N LYS A 64 15.87 14.84 -14.27
CA LYS A 64 15.62 16.29 -14.38
C LYS A 64 14.14 16.57 -14.09
N PRO A 65 13.71 16.48 -12.83
CA PRO A 65 12.30 16.62 -12.48
C PRO A 65 11.87 18.06 -12.73
N ASN A 66 10.94 18.27 -13.65
CA ASN A 66 10.32 19.56 -13.89
C ASN A 66 8.80 19.33 -14.00
N ASN A 67 8.03 20.41 -14.15
CA ASN A 67 6.57 20.26 -14.24
C ASN A 67 6.16 19.28 -15.36
N PRO A 68 6.65 19.41 -16.62
CA PRO A 68 6.36 18.42 -17.67
C PRO A 68 6.71 16.97 -17.30
N ALA A 69 7.89 16.71 -16.74
CA ALA A 69 8.31 15.34 -16.38
C ALA A 69 7.45 14.74 -15.27
N LEU A 70 7.03 15.56 -14.30
CA LEU A 70 6.12 15.13 -13.23
C LEU A 70 4.69 14.92 -13.75
N GLU A 71 4.22 15.78 -14.66
CA GLU A 71 2.93 15.62 -15.34
C GLU A 71 2.90 14.31 -16.15
N GLU A 72 3.98 14.00 -16.87
CA GLU A 72 4.14 12.75 -17.62
C GLU A 72 4.17 11.53 -16.69
N ALA A 73 4.97 11.58 -15.62
CA ALA A 73 5.11 10.46 -14.69
C ALA A 73 3.82 10.15 -13.91
N THR A 74 3.01 11.16 -13.57
CA THR A 74 1.81 10.95 -12.74
C THR A 74 0.48 11.01 -13.51
N GLY A 75 0.50 11.51 -14.75
CA GLY A 75 -0.72 11.84 -15.51
C GLY A 75 -1.55 12.99 -14.91
N TRP A 76 -1.01 13.75 -13.96
CA TRP A 76 -1.77 14.81 -13.28
C TRP A 76 -1.75 16.13 -14.06
N PRO A 77 -2.81 16.96 -13.95
CA PRO A 77 -2.78 18.32 -14.47
C PRO A 77 -1.64 19.12 -13.83
N ARG A 78 -0.95 19.94 -14.63
CA ARG A 78 0.10 20.88 -14.17
C ARG A 78 -0.22 21.60 -12.87
N ARG A 79 -1.47 22.09 -12.74
CA ARG A 79 -1.90 22.85 -11.57
C ARG A 79 -1.81 22.03 -10.29
N THR A 80 -2.16 20.74 -10.35
CA THR A 80 -2.07 19.80 -9.23
C THR A 80 -0.61 19.61 -8.81
N VAL A 81 0.28 19.33 -9.76
CA VAL A 81 1.72 19.18 -9.50
C VAL A 81 2.28 20.45 -8.83
N GLN A 82 1.98 21.61 -9.40
CA GLN A 82 2.44 22.89 -8.86
C GLN A 82 1.87 23.19 -7.46
N ASP A 83 0.60 22.90 -7.19
CA ASP A 83 0.03 23.10 -5.86
C ASP A 83 0.63 22.15 -4.81
N VAL A 84 0.94 20.90 -5.19
CA VAL A 84 1.67 19.97 -4.30
C VAL A 84 3.06 20.51 -3.99
N ILE A 85 3.83 20.96 -4.99
CA ILE A 85 5.19 21.48 -4.78
C ILE A 85 5.18 22.79 -3.97
N ALA A 86 4.35 23.76 -4.37
CA ALA A 86 4.40 25.11 -3.80
C ALA A 86 3.73 25.23 -2.43
N LYS A 87 2.71 24.40 -2.14
CA LYS A 87 1.92 24.49 -0.90
C LYS A 87 1.95 23.21 -0.09
N GLY A 88 1.97 22.06 -0.77
CA GLY A 88 1.97 20.76 -0.12
C GLY A 88 3.27 20.47 0.60
N LEU A 89 4.40 20.54 -0.11
CA LEU A 89 5.71 20.14 0.42
C LEU A 89 6.20 21.01 1.60
N PRO A 90 6.15 22.35 1.53
CA PRO A 90 6.68 23.19 2.61
C PRO A 90 5.91 23.02 3.93
N GLY A 91 4.62 22.69 3.86
CA GLY A 91 3.76 22.55 5.04
C GLY A 91 4.14 21.42 6.00
N HIS A 92 5.02 20.51 5.60
CA HIS A 92 5.58 19.43 6.44
C HIS A 92 7.12 19.45 6.49
N GLY A 93 7.72 20.58 6.10
CA GLY A 93 9.16 20.78 6.16
C GLY A 93 9.95 20.17 5.01
N THR A 94 9.30 19.62 3.98
CA THR A 94 10.02 19.19 2.77
C THR A 94 10.52 20.41 2.01
N GLN A 95 11.81 20.39 1.68
CA GLN A 95 12.49 21.50 1.01
C GLN A 95 12.84 21.10 -0.41
N VAL A 96 12.31 21.85 -1.37
CA VAL A 96 12.58 21.69 -2.79
C VAL A 96 13.07 23.01 -3.34
N ASN A 97 14.23 22.98 -4.00
CA ASN A 97 14.77 24.12 -4.72
C ASN A 97 14.44 23.98 -6.21
N PHE A 98 14.31 25.11 -6.89
CA PHE A 98 14.22 25.14 -8.35
C PHE A 98 15.53 25.70 -8.91
N VAL A 99 16.28 24.87 -9.63
CA VAL A 99 17.61 25.19 -10.18
C VAL A 99 17.44 25.63 -11.63
N GLN A 100 18.07 26.75 -12.01
CA GLN A 100 18.08 27.28 -13.38
C GLN A 100 19.51 27.64 -13.80
N GLU A 101 19.98 27.08 -14.93
CA GLU A 101 21.35 27.31 -15.43
C GLU A 101 21.48 28.56 -16.33
N GLY A 102 20.72 29.61 -16.05
CA GLY A 102 20.98 30.97 -16.57
C GLY A 102 20.70 31.25 -18.06
N VAL A 103 20.30 30.27 -18.87
CA VAL A 103 19.84 30.53 -20.25
C VAL A 103 18.35 30.85 -20.25
N ARG A 104 17.91 31.80 -21.08
CA ARG A 104 16.52 32.31 -21.23
C ARG A 104 15.45 31.27 -21.63
N ASN A 105 15.73 29.98 -21.53
CA ASN A 105 14.79 28.91 -21.78
C ASN A 105 14.40 28.31 -20.42
N ASN A 106 13.12 27.98 -20.24
CA ASN A 106 12.54 27.41 -19.02
C ASN A 106 13.08 25.99 -18.67
N ASP A 107 14.36 25.71 -18.88
CA ASP A 107 15.03 24.43 -18.63
C ASP A 107 15.51 24.32 -17.17
N GLY A 108 14.63 24.70 -16.24
CA GLY A 108 14.87 24.51 -14.82
C GLY A 108 14.32 23.16 -14.34
N TYR A 109 14.90 22.64 -13.27
CA TYR A 109 14.47 21.42 -12.62
C TYR A 109 14.40 21.60 -11.10
N TYR A 110 13.62 20.75 -10.45
CA TYR A 110 13.48 20.69 -9.01
C TYR A 110 14.62 19.86 -8.42
N GLU A 111 15.10 20.24 -7.25
CA GLU A 111 16.07 19.46 -6.49
C GLU A 111 15.56 19.32 -5.06
N LEU A 112 15.35 18.07 -4.63
CA LEU A 112 14.94 17.78 -3.26
C LEU A 112 16.13 17.97 -2.33
N GLN A 113 16.02 18.91 -1.39
CA GLN A 113 17.06 19.18 -0.39
C GLN A 113 16.82 18.40 0.91
N ASP A 114 15.57 18.30 1.32
CA ASP A 114 15.17 17.68 2.58
C ASP A 114 13.78 17.05 2.44
N TRP A 115 13.63 15.83 2.94
CA TRP A 115 12.36 15.11 3.01
C TRP A 115 11.42 15.66 4.10
N GLY A 116 11.90 16.50 5.01
CA GLY A 116 11.11 17.05 6.10
C GLY A 116 10.61 15.94 7.02
N SER A 117 9.32 15.94 7.33
CA SER A 117 8.74 14.93 8.23
C SER A 117 8.46 13.57 7.56
N PHE A 118 8.75 13.39 6.27
CA PHE A 118 8.54 12.12 5.60
C PHE A 118 9.76 11.21 5.73
N ASP A 119 9.51 9.95 6.06
CA ASP A 119 10.53 8.91 6.01
C ASP A 119 10.71 8.44 4.56
N ARG A 120 11.85 8.80 3.96
CA ARG A 120 12.22 8.45 2.59
C ARG A 120 12.16 6.95 2.33
N ASP A 121 12.69 6.14 3.22
CA ASP A 121 12.79 4.69 3.03
C ASP A 121 11.42 4.05 3.17
N TRP A 122 10.59 4.56 4.08
CA TRP A 122 9.20 4.15 4.18
C TRP A 122 8.43 4.43 2.89
N VAL A 123 8.57 5.63 2.30
CA VAL A 123 7.90 5.99 1.03
C VAL A 123 8.35 5.06 -0.11
N ARG A 124 9.64 4.76 -0.21
CA ARG A 124 10.18 3.84 -1.22
C ARG A 124 9.63 2.43 -1.07
N ASN A 125 9.55 1.93 0.16
CA ASN A 125 9.07 0.58 0.45
C ASN A 125 7.55 0.41 0.25
N HIS A 126 6.78 1.50 0.27
CA HIS A 126 5.32 1.48 0.11
C HIS A 126 4.85 2.24 -1.14
N LEU A 127 5.73 2.39 -2.14
CA LEU A 127 5.43 3.16 -3.34
C LEU A 127 4.24 2.56 -4.12
N ALA A 128 4.12 1.23 -4.15
CA ALA A 128 3.03 0.54 -4.81
C ALA A 128 1.67 0.88 -4.19
N GLU A 129 1.57 0.86 -2.86
CA GLU A 129 0.36 1.20 -2.12
C GLU A 129 0.01 2.69 -2.26
N ILE A 130 1.01 3.57 -2.24
CA ILE A 130 0.84 5.01 -2.50
C ILE A 130 0.26 5.23 -3.90
N CYS A 131 0.84 4.60 -4.92
CA CYS A 131 0.38 4.64 -6.30
C CYS A 131 -1.04 4.10 -6.46
N GLN A 132 -1.36 2.98 -5.80
CA GLN A 132 -2.70 2.39 -5.81
C GLN A 132 -3.75 3.33 -5.22
N VAL A 133 -3.46 3.98 -4.09
CA VAL A 133 -4.37 4.97 -3.47
C VAL A 133 -4.62 6.18 -4.37
N LEU A 134 -3.65 6.52 -5.20
CA LEU A 134 -3.70 7.67 -6.11
C LEU A 134 -4.20 7.33 -7.51
N ASP A 135 -4.40 6.05 -7.81
CA ASP A 135 -4.66 5.55 -9.16
C ASP A 135 -3.60 6.02 -10.18
N VAL A 136 -2.32 5.94 -9.77
CA VAL A 136 -1.17 6.30 -10.60
C VAL A 136 -0.36 5.04 -10.92
N THR A 137 0.01 4.88 -12.18
CA THR A 137 0.96 3.84 -12.61
C THR A 137 2.27 4.52 -12.99
N LEU A 138 3.38 4.12 -12.34
CA LEU A 138 4.72 4.57 -12.71
C LEU A 138 5.33 3.55 -13.67
N GLU A 139 5.95 4.02 -14.75
CA GLU A 139 6.70 3.19 -15.72
C GLU A 139 8.17 2.97 -15.30
#